data_AF-A0A0Q8R445-F1
#
_entry.id   AF-A0A0Q8R445-F1
#
_cell.length_a   1.000
_cell.length_b   1.000
_cell.length_c   1.000
_cell.angle_alpha   90.00
_cell.angle_beta   90.00
_cell.angle_gamma   90.00
#
_symmetry.space_group_name_H-M   'P 1'
#
loop_
_entity.id
_entity.type
_entity.pdbx_description
1 polymer ?
#
loop_
_entity_poly.entity_id
_entity_poly.type
_entity_poly.pdbx_seq_one_letter_code
_entity_poly.pdbx_strand_id
1 'polypeptide(L)'
;MNAVTIFLLIGSVYLVIVAYGVVRTRKLGLPPHIRFVAASVQVVLPPVVLAVALLLTGNMAVAGWSLMLILLLVAGALLALCTDLVARRVL
;
A
#
# COMPACT_ATOMS: atom_id res chain seq x y z
N MET A 1 7.50 -19.12 11.92
CA MET A 1 7.82 -18.20 10.80
C MET A 1 8.68 -17.06 11.35
N ASN A 2 9.70 -16.61 10.61
CA ASN A 2 10.52 -15.49 11.03
C ASN A 2 9.81 -14.16 10.72
N ALA A 3 10.11 -13.11 11.49
CA ALA A 3 9.50 -11.78 11.30
C ALA A 3 9.72 -11.24 9.87
N VAL A 4 10.89 -11.51 9.29
CA VAL A 4 11.25 -11.13 7.91
C VAL A 4 10.34 -11.81 6.88
N THR A 5 10.00 -13.09 7.06
CA THR A 5 9.15 -13.83 6.11
C THR A 5 7.70 -13.36 6.17
N ILE A 6 7.19 -13.08 7.37
CA ILE A 6 5.87 -12.47 7.55
C ILE A 6 5.83 -11.10 6.87
N PHE A 7 6.88 -10.31 7.04
CA PHE A 7 6.98 -8.99 6.42
C PHE A 7 6.97 -9.04 4.89
N LEU A 8 7.82 -9.88 4.28
CA LEU A 8 7.88 -10.00 2.82
C LEU A 8 6.54 -10.46 2.25
N LEU A 9 5.83 -11.34 2.96
CA LEU A 9 4.50 -11.80 2.57
C LEU A 9 3.46 -10.66 2.67
N ILE A 10 3.42 -9.93 3.77
CA ILE A 10 2.50 -8.79 3.94
C ILE A 10 2.81 -7.69 2.91
N GLY A 11 4.08 -7.34 2.73
CA GLY A 11 4.52 -6.32 1.78
C GLY A 11 4.21 -6.69 0.33
N SER A 12 4.45 -7.93 -0.08
CA SER A 12 4.10 -8.38 -1.44
C SER A 12 2.59 -8.35 -1.69
N VAL A 13 1.79 -8.86 -0.75
CA VAL A 13 0.32 -8.80 -0.85
C VAL A 13 -0.17 -7.35 -0.91
N TYR A 14 0.38 -6.46 -0.08
CA TYR A 14 0.07 -5.04 -0.10
C TYR A 14 0.33 -4.40 -1.47
N LEU A 15 1.51 -4.62 -2.05
CA LEU A 15 1.86 -4.05 -3.36
C LEU A 15 0.93 -4.56 -4.47
N VAL A 16 0.52 -5.83 -4.42
CA VAL A 16 -0.45 -6.40 -5.37
C VAL A 16 -1.81 -5.72 -5.24
N ILE A 17 -2.28 -5.47 -4.01
CA ILE A 17 -3.55 -4.77 -3.77
C ILE A 17 -3.51 -3.36 -4.37
N VAL A 18 -2.43 -2.61 -4.14
CA VAL A 18 -2.25 -1.26 -4.68
C VAL A 18 -2.24 -1.28 -6.21
N ALA A 19 -1.42 -2.14 -6.83
CA ALA A 19 -1.34 -2.23 -8.29
C ALA A 19 -2.69 -2.59 -8.92
N TYR A 20 -3.35 -3.62 -8.40
CA TYR A 20 -4.64 -4.06 -8.91
C TYR A 20 -5.72 -2.97 -8.74
N GLY A 21 -5.75 -2.31 -7.59
CA GLY A 21 -6.71 -1.25 -7.30
C GLY A 21 -6.57 -0.06 -8.23
N VAL A 22 -5.33 0.40 -8.49
CA VAL A 22 -5.05 1.48 -9.45
C VAL A 22 -5.50 1.09 -10.86
N VAL A 23 -5.14 -0.10 -11.34
CA VAL A 23 -5.55 -0.60 -12.67
C VAL A 23 -7.08 -0.75 -12.77
N ARG A 24 -7.75 -1.26 -11.74
CA ARG A 24 -9.20 -1.41 -11.72
C ARG A 24 -9.92 -0.07 -11.82
N THR A 25 -9.45 0.95 -11.09
CA THR A 25 -10.06 2.28 -11.14
C THR A 25 -9.94 2.94 -12.53
N ARG A 26 -8.85 2.68 -13.27
CA ARG A 26 -8.68 3.03 -14.70
C ARG A 26 -9.69 2.29 -15.57
N LYS A 27 -9.79 0.95 -15.44
CA LYS A 27 -10.70 0.13 -16.26
C LYS A 27 -12.17 0.50 -16.08
N LEU A 28 -12.55 0.98 -14.90
CA LEU A 28 -13.90 1.47 -14.61
C LEU A 28 -14.17 2.87 -15.17
N GLY A 29 -13.20 3.52 -15.84
CA GLY A 29 -13.37 4.85 -16.42
C GLY A 29 -13.61 5.95 -15.39
N LEU A 30 -13.20 5.74 -14.13
CA LEU A 30 -13.46 6.70 -13.07
C LEU A 30 -12.78 8.05 -13.35
N PRO A 31 -13.39 9.17 -12.93
CA PRO A 31 -12.77 10.49 -13.03
C PRO A 31 -11.41 10.53 -12.33
N PRO A 32 -10.45 11.37 -12.80
CA PRO A 32 -9.10 11.41 -12.27
C PRO A 32 -9.05 11.74 -10.77
N HIS A 33 -9.96 12.58 -10.27
CA HIS A 33 -10.04 12.91 -8.83
C HIS A 33 -10.40 11.69 -7.97
N ILE A 34 -11.39 10.88 -8.39
CA ILE A 34 -11.79 9.66 -7.66
C ILE A 34 -10.67 8.62 -7.68
N ARG A 35 -9.94 8.53 -8.78
CA ARG A 35 -8.82 7.60 -8.94
C ARG A 35 -7.65 7.94 -8.02
N PHE A 36 -7.31 9.21 -7.90
CA PHE A 36 -6.31 9.67 -6.93
C PHE A 36 -6.73 9.34 -5.51
N VAL A 37 -7.98 9.66 -5.13
CA VAL A 37 -8.49 9.35 -3.78
C VAL A 37 -8.45 7.84 -3.50
N ALA A 38 -8.92 7.01 -4.43
CA ALA A 38 -8.91 5.57 -4.27
C ALA A 38 -7.48 5.00 -4.13
N ALA A 39 -6.54 5.49 -4.94
CA ALA A 39 -5.13 5.10 -4.84
C ALA A 39 -4.51 5.53 -3.50
N SER A 40 -4.75 6.78 -3.06
CA SER A 40 -4.28 7.28 -1.77
C SER A 40 -4.82 6.45 -0.61
N VAL A 41 -6.11 6.09 -0.63
CA VAL A 41 -6.71 5.23 0.39
C VAL A 41 -6.06 3.85 0.38
N GLN A 42 -5.84 3.23 -0.78
CA GLN A 42 -5.20 1.91 -0.86
C GLN A 42 -3.74 1.92 -0.40
N VAL A 43 -3.02 3.03 -0.58
CA VAL A 43 -1.64 3.17 -0.13
C VAL A 43 -1.58 3.38 1.39
N VAL A 44 -2.48 4.19 1.95
CA VAL A 44 -2.42 4.62 3.36
C VAL A 44 -3.15 3.66 4.30
N LEU A 45 -4.28 3.10 3.89
CA LEU A 45 -5.14 2.29 4.77
C LEU A 45 -4.41 1.05 5.31
N PRO A 46 -3.69 0.24 4.49
CA PRO A 46 -3.05 -0.97 5.02
C PRO A 46 -1.91 -0.69 6.01
N PRO A 47 -0.97 0.26 5.77
CA PRO A 47 0.02 0.65 6.77
C PRO A 47 -0.60 1.17 8.07
N VAL A 48 -1.69 1.95 7.98
CA VAL A 48 -2.38 2.48 9.17
C VAL A 48 -3.04 1.35 9.97
N VAL A 49 -3.71 0.40 9.30
CA VAL A 49 -4.30 -0.77 9.96
C VAL A 49 -3.23 -1.61 10.66
N LEU A 50 -2.08 -1.82 10.01
CA LEU A 50 -0.95 -2.53 10.61
C LEU A 50 -0.35 -1.76 11.80
N ALA A 51 -0.22 -0.44 11.70
CA ALA A 51 0.26 0.40 12.80
C ALA A 51 -0.66 0.30 14.03
N VAL A 52 -1.98 0.40 13.82
CA VAL A 52 -2.97 0.28 14.90
C VAL A 52 -2.95 -1.12 15.50
N ALA A 53 -2.89 -2.17 14.67
CA ALA A 53 -2.80 -3.55 15.15
C ALA A 53 -1.54 -3.77 16.00
N LEU A 54 -0.40 -3.20 15.60
CA LEU A 54 0.84 -3.26 16.36
C LEU A 54 0.73 -2.49 17.69
N LEU A 55 0.11 -1.31 17.71
CA LEU A 55 -0.11 -0.54 18.94
C LEU A 55 -0.97 -1.30 19.95
N LEU A 56 -1.99 -2.03 19.49
CA LEU A 56 -2.84 -2.86 20.36
C LEU A 56 -2.09 -4.02 21.03
N THR A 57 -0.92 -4.42 20.50
CA THR A 57 -0.09 -5.46 21.15
C THR A 57 0.72 -4.96 22.35
N GLY A 58 0.78 -3.63 22.59
CA GLY A 58 1.44 -3.04 23.76
C GLY A 58 2.95 -3.25 23.83
N ASN A 59 3.59 -3.69 22.75
CA ASN A 59 4.98 -4.11 22.74
C ASN A 59 5.92 -2.95 22.32
N MET A 60 6.96 -2.66 23.11
CA MET A 60 7.96 -1.61 22.82
C MET A 60 8.73 -1.83 21.52
N ALA A 61 8.65 -3.04 20.95
CA ALA A 61 9.16 -3.36 19.62
C ALA A 61 8.55 -2.50 18.49
N VAL A 62 7.40 -1.84 18.70
CA VAL A 62 6.71 -0.96 17.74
C VAL A 62 7.64 0.09 17.11
N ALA A 63 8.63 0.60 17.87
CA ALA A 63 9.60 1.56 17.35
C ALA A 63 10.40 0.99 16.16
N GLY A 64 10.73 -0.31 16.18
CA GLY A 64 11.43 -0.98 15.08
C GLY A 64 10.60 -1.18 13.82
N TRP A 65 9.26 -1.17 13.94
CA TRP A 65 8.34 -1.34 12.81
C TRP A 65 7.91 -0.02 12.18
N SER A 66 8.09 1.11 12.88
CA SER A 66 7.70 2.44 12.41
C SER A 66 8.40 2.85 11.11
N LEU A 67 9.73 2.70 11.05
CA LEU A 67 10.54 2.95 9.85
C LEU A 67 10.04 2.10 8.67
N MET A 68 9.68 0.85 8.96
CA MET A 68 9.24 -0.11 7.97
C MET A 68 7.86 0.25 7.38
N LEU A 69 6.92 0.68 8.22
CA LEU A 69 5.61 1.17 7.79
C LEU A 69 5.73 2.40 6.90
N ILE A 70 6.66 3.31 7.22
CA ILE A 70 6.97 4.47 6.40
C ILE A 70 7.49 4.04 5.03
N LEU A 71 8.45 3.13 4.98
CA LEU A 71 8.99 2.59 3.72
C LEU A 71 7.91 1.87 2.90
N LEU A 72 6.97 1.18 3.55
CA LEU A 72 5.84 0.54 2.87
C LEU A 72 4.94 1.58 2.19
N LEU A 73 4.67 2.68 2.87
CA LEU A 73 3.84 3.78 2.37
C LEU A 73 4.52 4.47 1.16
N VAL A 74 5.82 4.71 1.26
CA VAL A 74 6.63 5.25 0.15
C VAL A 74 6.64 4.29 -1.04
N ALA A 75 6.86 3.00 -0.81
CA ALA A 75 6.85 1.99 -1.86
C ALA A 75 5.48 1.88 -2.54
N GLY A 76 4.39 1.89 -1.76
CA GLY A 76 3.03 1.88 -2.29
C GLY A 76 2.70 3.14 -3.10
N ALA A 77 3.13 4.32 -2.65
CA ALA A 77 2.93 5.57 -3.38
C ALA A 77 3.67 5.58 -4.72
N LEU A 78 4.94 5.17 -4.72
CA LEU A 78 5.73 5.03 -5.96
C LEU A 78 5.11 4.00 -6.90
N LEU A 79 4.69 2.85 -6.38
CA LEU A 79 4.05 1.82 -7.19
C LEU A 79 2.73 2.32 -7.81
N ALA A 80 1.91 3.03 -7.02
CA ALA A 80 0.66 3.61 -7.52
C ALA A 80 0.90 4.60 -8.66
N LEU A 81 1.90 5.48 -8.52
CA LEU A 81 2.31 6.42 -9.57
C LEU A 81 2.81 5.71 -10.82
N CYS A 82 3.73 4.76 -10.67
CA CYS A 82 4.26 3.98 -11.80
C CYS A 82 3.15 3.20 -12.49
N THR A 83 2.25 2.57 -11.73
CA THR A 83 1.12 1.81 -12.26
C THR A 83 0.16 2.72 -13.01
N ASP A 84 -0.12 3.93 -12.51
CA ASP A 84 -1.00 4.86 -13.22
C ASP A 84 -0.41 5.34 -14.55
N LEU A 85 0.90 5.64 -14.56
CA LEU A 85 1.64 6.06 -15.75
C LEU A 85 1.68 4.95 -16.82
N VAL A 86 1.95 3.71 -16.41
CA VAL A 86 1.96 2.56 -17.32
C VAL A 86 0.55 2.24 -17.79
N ALA A 87 -0.43 2.18 -16.88
CA ALA A 87 -1.82 1.90 -17.22
C ALA A 87 -2.40 2.92 -18.19
N ARG A 88 -1.99 4.20 -18.13
CA ARG A 88 -2.40 5.23 -19.10
C ARG A 88 -1.94 4.94 -20.53
N ARG A 89 -0.84 4.22 -20.71
CA ARG A 89 -0.25 3.94 -22.02
C ARG A 89 -0.74 2.61 -22.61
N VAL A 90 -1.21 1.70 -21.75
CA VAL A 90 -1.53 0.32 -22.11
C VAL A 90 -3.04 0.05 -22.16
N LEU A 91 -3.84 0.82 -21.41
CA LEU A 91 -5.31 0.79 -21.40
C LEU A 91 -5.89 2.04 -22.03
#